data_AF-A0A962GRH9-F1
#
_entry.id   AF-A0A962GRH9-F1
#
_cell.length_a   1.000
_cell.length_b   1.000
_cell.length_c   1.000
_cell.angle_alpha   90.00
_cell.angle_beta   90.00
_cell.angle_gamma   90.00
#
_symmetry.space_group_name_H-M   'P 1'
#
loop_
_entity.id
_entity.type
_entity.pdbx_description
1 polymer ?
#
loop_
_entity_poly.entity_id
_entity_poly.type
_entity_poly.pdbx_seq_one_letter_code
_entity_poly.pdbx_strand_id
1 'polypeptide(L)'
;MKIESSLMRERFIIKGRVAASDDPSKVTHAQSNRMPVVLQAGGMPSEDYIVRAHNMHSCSRMVAHMIRDYEKSGPLQNRVVPYKWTEVWSEVISDYEIAYNPERWVCVYHHGEPVFHFGKRNPFLDIVEKCAFMSKGNYEASIKLAEDAYRKAGKDVDIGYESGMAIVTKIEREHGRCGLILRGPERSTTFNFTVEKAKDKPVSAYQCLRVCAALLEGIQLGFMVGLANEKLREKIIDSTSTEARQAREGKRRMSMLNGEISALEVHYKVHYRPERPDFNRIVLETEKQAHRHIEDLLKDGGTSW
;
A
#
# COMPACT_ATOMS: atom_id res chain seq x y z
N MET A 1 20.83 -2.64 -7.87
CA MET A 1 20.62 -3.27 -6.55
C MET A 1 19.83 -4.57 -6.70
N LYS A 2 19.99 -5.57 -5.82
CA LYS A 2 19.04 -6.70 -5.72
C LYS A 2 17.98 -6.33 -4.68
N ILE A 3 16.70 -6.45 -5.02
CA ILE A 3 15.59 -6.23 -4.11
C ILE A 3 14.76 -7.52 -4.03
N GLU A 4 14.55 -8.01 -2.83
CA GLU A 4 13.66 -9.13 -2.53
C GLU A 4 12.79 -8.71 -1.34
N SER A 5 11.51 -8.45 -1.59
CA SER A 5 10.63 -7.84 -0.61
C SER A 5 9.17 -8.12 -0.93
N SER A 6 8.34 -8.13 0.12
CA SER A 6 6.89 -8.29 0.01
C SER A 6 6.19 -7.14 0.74
N LEU A 7 5.13 -6.61 0.13
CA LEU A 7 4.21 -5.69 0.79
C LEU A 7 3.06 -6.49 1.40
N MET A 8 2.86 -6.32 2.70
CA MET A 8 1.81 -6.96 3.48
C MET A 8 0.72 -5.94 3.84
N ARG A 9 -0.55 -6.32 3.67
CA ARG A 9 -1.69 -5.67 4.33
C ARG A 9 -1.86 -6.29 5.69
N GLU A 10 -1.95 -5.47 6.71
CA GLU A 10 -2.05 -5.91 8.09
C GLU A 10 -3.24 -5.25 8.77
N ARG A 11 -3.96 -6.04 9.56
CA ARG A 11 -5.03 -5.59 10.44
C ARG A 11 -4.78 -6.16 11.82
N PHE A 12 -4.79 -5.28 12.81
CA PHE A 12 -4.74 -5.60 14.22
C PHE A 12 -6.07 -5.26 14.88
N ILE A 13 -6.52 -6.15 15.76
CA ILE A 13 -7.70 -5.97 16.58
C ILE A 13 -7.25 -6.14 18.03
N ILE A 14 -7.17 -5.04 18.77
CA ILE A 14 -6.67 -5.00 20.14
C ILE A 14 -7.88 -4.89 21.07
N LYS A 15 -8.09 -5.90 21.92
CA LYS A 15 -9.22 -5.99 22.86
C LYS A 15 -8.72 -6.15 24.28
N GLY A 16 -9.39 -5.56 25.27
CA GLY A 16 -9.08 -5.82 26.68
C GLY A 16 -9.57 -7.21 27.10
N ARG A 17 -8.77 -7.98 27.86
CA ARG A 17 -9.15 -9.34 28.30
C ARG A 17 -10.16 -9.36 29.46
N VAL A 18 -10.21 -8.32 30.29
CA VAL A 18 -10.98 -8.31 31.57
C VAL A 18 -12.15 -7.31 31.58
N ALA A 19 -12.61 -6.82 30.42
CA ALA A 19 -13.82 -5.99 30.38
C ALA A 19 -15.05 -6.86 30.05
N ALA A 20 -15.89 -7.12 31.05
CA ALA A 20 -17.21 -7.74 30.98
C ALA A 20 -18.27 -6.86 30.26
N SER A 21 -17.86 -6.12 29.23
CA SER A 21 -18.77 -5.36 28.39
C SER A 21 -18.39 -5.63 26.94
N ASP A 22 -19.32 -6.19 26.15
CA ASP A 22 -19.33 -6.19 24.67
C ASP A 22 -19.40 -4.76 24.10
N ASP A 23 -18.72 -3.80 24.73
CA ASP A 23 -18.67 -2.41 24.33
C ASP A 23 -17.71 -2.27 23.15
N PRO A 24 -18.23 -2.09 21.92
CA PRO A 24 -17.40 -2.01 20.73
C PRO A 24 -16.43 -0.82 20.77
N SER A 25 -16.71 0.20 21.60
CA SER A 25 -15.87 1.40 21.72
C SER A 25 -14.51 1.15 22.38
N LYS A 26 -14.31 -0.02 23.00
CA LYS A 26 -13.03 -0.41 23.62
C LYS A 26 -12.13 -1.25 22.71
N VAL A 27 -12.58 -1.59 21.50
CA VAL A 27 -11.79 -2.33 20.52
C VAL A 27 -10.97 -1.34 19.69
N THR A 28 -9.65 -1.44 19.77
CA THR A 28 -8.77 -0.63 18.93
C THR A 28 -8.43 -1.38 17.66
N HIS A 29 -8.76 -0.79 16.51
CA HIS A 29 -8.32 -1.28 15.20
C HIS A 29 -7.08 -0.53 14.75
N ALA A 30 -6.06 -1.27 14.29
CA ALA A 30 -4.92 -0.69 13.59
C ALA A 30 -4.77 -1.37 12.24
N GLN A 31 -4.90 -0.62 11.16
CA GLN A 31 -4.66 -1.09 9.80
C GLN A 31 -3.37 -0.48 9.29
N SER A 32 -2.59 -1.26 8.56
CA SER A 32 -1.30 -0.81 8.02
C SER A 32 -0.96 -1.59 6.76
N ASN A 33 -0.23 -0.95 5.86
CA ASN A 33 0.57 -1.66 4.86
C ASN A 33 2.01 -1.65 5.31
N ARG A 34 2.73 -2.76 5.18
CA ARG A 34 4.10 -2.93 5.69
C ARG A 34 4.98 -3.52 4.58
N MET A 35 6.11 -2.88 4.30
CA MET A 35 7.08 -3.36 3.33
C MET A 35 8.50 -3.26 3.91
N PRO A 36 9.11 -4.37 4.37
CA PRO A 36 10.51 -4.40 4.74
C PRO A 36 11.38 -4.31 3.48
N VAL A 37 12.47 -3.56 3.51
CA VAL A 37 13.40 -3.42 2.39
C VAL A 37 14.83 -3.38 2.91
N VAL A 38 15.71 -4.13 2.23
CA VAL A 38 17.15 -4.11 2.45
C VAL A 38 17.77 -3.33 1.30
N LEU A 39 18.42 -2.21 1.61
CA LEU A 39 19.12 -1.37 0.63
C LEU A 39 20.60 -1.70 0.63
N GLN A 40 21.05 -2.35 -0.43
CA GLN A 40 22.47 -2.70 -0.62
C GLN A 40 22.87 -2.62 -2.08
N ALA A 41 23.81 -1.73 -2.42
CA ALA A 41 24.32 -1.62 -3.79
C ALA A 41 25.85 -1.57 -3.81
N GLY A 42 26.45 -2.46 -4.63
CA GLY A 42 27.91 -2.56 -4.75
C GLY A 42 28.56 -2.88 -3.40
N GLY A 43 29.64 -2.16 -3.07
CA GLY A 43 30.35 -2.27 -1.80
C GLY A 43 29.81 -1.36 -0.68
N MET A 44 28.64 -0.73 -0.86
CA MET A 44 28.07 0.17 0.15
C MET A 44 27.47 -0.60 1.34
N PRO A 45 27.46 -0.02 2.55
CA PRO A 45 26.86 -0.64 3.73
C PRO A 45 25.37 -0.96 3.53
N SER A 46 24.95 -2.16 3.92
CA SER A 46 23.53 -2.53 3.91
C SER A 46 22.75 -1.70 4.93
N GLU A 47 21.58 -1.19 4.53
CA GLU A 47 20.64 -0.54 5.44
C GLU A 47 19.27 -1.22 5.36
N ASP A 48 18.76 -1.65 6.52
CA ASP A 48 17.46 -2.31 6.64
C ASP A 48 16.40 -1.30 7.08
N TYR A 49 15.32 -1.21 6.32
CA TYR A 49 14.19 -0.35 6.61
C TYR A 49 12.89 -1.11 6.60
N ILE A 50 11.91 -0.55 7.32
CA ILE A 50 10.52 -0.98 7.20
C ILE A 50 9.70 0.27 6.89
N VAL A 51 8.99 0.23 5.77
CA VAL A 51 8.08 1.31 5.40
C VAL A 51 6.66 0.86 5.71
N ARG A 52 5.95 1.68 6.47
CA ARG A 52 4.52 1.54 6.69
C ARG A 52 3.75 2.72 6.13
N ALA A 53 2.57 2.48 5.57
CA ALA A 53 1.68 3.56 5.18
C ALA A 53 0.20 3.14 5.25
N HIS A 54 -0.68 4.14 5.22
CA HIS A 54 -2.13 3.92 5.15
C HIS A 54 -2.52 3.17 3.88
N ASN A 55 -1.93 3.50 2.73
CA ASN A 55 -2.23 2.88 1.44
C ASN A 55 -1.07 2.04 0.90
N MET A 56 -1.40 0.97 0.17
CA MET A 56 -0.39 0.07 -0.42
C MET A 56 0.48 0.78 -1.46
N HIS A 57 -0.11 1.60 -2.32
CA HIS A 57 0.63 2.31 -3.38
C HIS A 57 1.59 3.36 -2.78
N SER A 58 1.18 4.08 -1.74
CA SER A 58 2.03 5.08 -1.06
C SER A 58 3.22 4.42 -0.35
N CYS A 59 2.99 3.26 0.29
CA CYS A 59 4.06 2.44 0.86
C CYS A 59 5.07 1.99 -0.21
N SER A 60 4.59 1.43 -1.32
CA SER A 60 5.45 0.96 -2.42
C SER A 60 6.21 2.10 -3.11
N ARG A 61 5.60 3.27 -3.31
CA ARG A 61 6.27 4.46 -3.87
C ARG A 61 7.36 4.99 -2.95
N MET A 62 7.10 5.05 -1.64
CA MET A 62 8.09 5.50 -0.68
C MET A 62 9.34 4.60 -0.72
N VAL A 63 9.15 3.27 -0.73
CA VAL A 63 10.25 2.31 -0.91
C VAL A 63 10.97 2.54 -2.24
N ALA A 64 10.25 2.77 -3.33
CA ALA A 64 10.85 3.05 -4.64
C ALA A 64 11.77 4.28 -4.58
N HIS A 65 11.31 5.40 -4.01
CA HIS A 65 12.11 6.61 -3.89
C HIS A 65 13.35 6.41 -3.00
N MET A 66 13.22 5.68 -1.89
CA MET A 66 14.36 5.31 -1.04
C MET A 66 15.41 4.51 -1.83
N ILE A 67 14.99 3.54 -2.65
CA ILE A 67 15.89 2.78 -3.52
C ILE A 67 16.59 3.69 -4.53
N ARG A 68 15.84 4.55 -5.23
CA ARG A 68 16.40 5.51 -6.22
C ARG A 68 17.49 6.37 -5.59
N ASP A 69 17.19 6.94 -4.42
CA ASP A 69 18.10 7.88 -3.78
C ASP A 69 19.29 7.18 -3.13
N TYR A 70 19.13 5.93 -2.67
CA TYR A 70 20.23 5.10 -2.21
C TYR A 70 21.15 4.71 -3.37
N GLU A 71 20.60 4.25 -4.51
CA GLU A 71 21.40 3.91 -5.69
C GLU A 71 22.17 5.12 -6.23
N LYS A 72 21.58 6.32 -6.18
CA LYS A 72 22.20 7.55 -6.69
C LYS A 72 23.21 8.18 -5.74
N SER A 73 22.94 8.16 -4.43
CA SER A 73 23.67 8.98 -3.45
C SER A 73 24.21 8.20 -2.25
N GLY A 74 24.06 6.87 -2.23
CA GLY A 74 24.55 5.98 -1.18
C GLY A 74 23.65 5.86 0.06
N PRO A 75 24.17 5.37 1.20
CA PRO A 75 23.43 5.15 2.45
C PRO A 75 22.57 6.34 2.87
N LEU A 76 21.36 6.13 3.40
CA LEU A 76 20.42 7.22 3.75
C LEU A 76 20.71 7.84 5.13
N GLN A 77 21.24 7.09 6.11
CA GLN A 77 21.46 7.61 7.47
C GLN A 77 22.70 8.50 7.57
N ASN A 78 23.81 8.08 6.96
CA ASN A 78 25.14 8.66 7.20
C ASN A 78 25.60 9.55 6.04
N ARG A 79 24.79 10.55 5.70
CA ARG A 79 25.10 11.52 4.63
C ARG A 79 25.57 12.85 5.20
N VAL A 80 26.47 13.53 4.48
CA VAL A 80 26.85 14.93 4.77
C VAL A 80 25.62 15.85 4.65
N VAL A 81 24.80 15.63 3.62
CA VAL A 81 23.50 16.27 3.47
C VAL A 81 22.42 15.27 3.87
N PRO A 82 21.67 15.51 4.97
CA PRO A 82 20.65 14.58 5.45
C PRO A 82 19.63 14.20 4.37
N TYR A 83 19.13 12.96 4.44
CA TYR A 83 18.08 12.52 3.53
C TYR A 83 16.80 13.33 3.79
N LYS A 84 16.25 13.92 2.73
CA LYS A 84 15.15 14.88 2.82
C LYS A 84 13.79 14.17 2.80
N TRP A 85 13.49 13.45 3.87
CA TRP A 85 12.30 12.61 3.98
C TRP A 85 10.99 13.33 3.63
N THR A 86 10.79 14.56 4.13
CA THR A 86 9.56 15.34 3.88
C THR A 86 9.38 15.70 2.40
N GLU A 87 10.46 16.10 1.72
CA GLU A 87 10.42 16.42 0.28
C GLU A 87 10.08 15.15 -0.51
N VAL A 88 10.72 14.02 -0.18
CA VAL A 88 10.44 12.73 -0.83
C VAL A 88 8.99 12.30 -0.62
N TRP A 89 8.44 12.45 0.58
CA TRP A 89 7.04 12.14 0.84
C TRP A 89 6.09 13.03 0.03
N SER A 90 6.41 14.31 -0.13
CA SER A 90 5.63 15.21 -0.98
C SER A 90 5.66 14.84 -2.46
N GLU A 91 6.75 14.23 -2.95
CA GLU A 91 6.82 13.67 -4.32
C GLU A 91 6.04 12.35 -4.47
N VAL A 92 5.92 11.58 -3.38
CA VAL A 92 5.30 10.25 -3.38
C VAL A 92 3.77 10.32 -3.42
N ILE A 93 3.16 11.29 -2.74
CA ILE A 93 1.71 11.44 -2.69
C ILE A 93 1.21 12.19 -3.93
N SER A 94 0.13 11.70 -4.55
CA SER A 94 -0.54 12.40 -5.63
C SER A 94 -1.43 13.54 -5.12
N ASP A 95 -1.66 14.56 -5.95
CA ASP A 95 -2.63 15.63 -5.65
C ASP A 95 -4.02 15.06 -5.31
N TYR A 96 -4.39 13.97 -5.98
CA TYR A 96 -5.63 13.23 -5.70
C TYR A 96 -5.67 12.72 -4.25
N GLU A 97 -4.60 12.06 -3.79
CA GLU A 97 -4.55 11.53 -2.42
C GLU A 97 -4.45 12.65 -1.38
N ILE A 98 -3.80 13.76 -1.70
CA ILE A 98 -3.80 14.96 -0.83
C ILE A 98 -5.22 15.49 -0.64
N ALA A 99 -5.99 15.58 -1.74
CA ALA A 99 -7.33 16.16 -1.74
C ALA A 99 -8.40 15.24 -1.11
N TYR A 100 -8.28 13.92 -1.31
CA TYR A 100 -9.37 12.98 -1.00
C TYR A 100 -9.03 11.92 0.05
N ASN A 101 -7.80 11.91 0.60
CA ASN A 101 -7.43 11.02 1.71
C ASN A 101 -6.87 11.83 2.90
N PRO A 102 -7.73 12.31 3.81
CA PRO A 102 -7.29 13.05 4.99
C PRO A 102 -6.53 12.18 5.98
N GLU A 103 -6.83 10.87 6.02
CA GLU A 103 -6.22 9.88 6.92
C GLU A 103 -4.88 9.34 6.39
N ARG A 104 -4.30 9.94 5.35
CA ARG A 104 -3.01 9.48 4.81
C ARG A 104 -1.90 9.62 5.85
N TRP A 105 -1.10 8.59 5.97
CA TRP A 105 0.09 8.58 6.83
C TRP A 105 1.15 7.66 6.27
N VAL A 106 2.40 7.92 6.65
CA VAL A 106 3.57 7.07 6.38
C VAL A 106 4.48 7.07 7.60
N CYS A 107 5.18 5.96 7.84
CA CYS A 107 6.25 5.87 8.82
C CYS A 107 7.36 4.97 8.28
N VAL A 108 8.59 5.44 8.38
CA VAL A 108 9.79 4.68 8.02
C VAL A 108 10.53 4.34 9.30
N TYR A 109 10.78 3.06 9.50
CA TYR A 109 11.50 2.54 10.66
C TYR A 109 12.89 2.06 10.24
N HIS A 110 13.86 2.29 11.11
CA HIS A 110 15.20 1.72 11.03
C HIS A 110 15.54 1.16 12.41
N HIS A 111 15.93 -0.11 12.48
CA HIS A 111 16.23 -0.81 13.74
C HIS A 111 15.11 -0.71 14.79
N GLY A 112 13.84 -0.80 14.37
CA GLY A 112 12.67 -0.76 15.25
C GLY A 112 12.26 0.64 15.70
N GLU A 113 13.00 1.69 15.34
CA GLU A 113 12.71 3.08 15.72
C GLU A 113 12.27 3.91 14.49
N PRO A 114 11.32 4.85 14.64
CA PRO A 114 10.87 5.69 13.54
C PRO A 114 11.95 6.72 13.18
N VAL A 115 12.43 6.70 11.93
CA VAL A 115 13.37 7.72 11.39
C VAL A 115 12.66 8.82 10.60
N PHE A 116 11.41 8.56 10.19
CA PHE A 116 10.54 9.55 9.57
C PHE A 116 9.08 9.14 9.75
N HIS A 117 8.20 10.12 9.95
CA HIS A 117 6.77 9.89 9.88
C HIS A 117 6.00 11.13 9.41
N PHE A 118 4.82 10.91 8.86
CA PHE A 118 3.85 11.95 8.53
C PHE A 118 2.43 11.43 8.78
N GLY A 119 1.53 12.32 9.21
CA GLY A 119 0.13 11.98 9.48
C GLY A 119 -0.07 11.22 10.79
N LYS A 120 -1.33 10.90 11.09
CA LYS A 120 -1.73 10.20 12.31
C LYS A 120 -1.80 8.69 12.06
N ARG A 121 -0.89 7.94 12.68
CA ARG A 121 -0.93 6.47 12.70
C ARG A 121 -1.30 5.94 14.08
N ASN A 122 -1.70 4.68 14.16
CA ASN A 122 -1.92 4.03 15.45
C ASN A 122 -0.56 3.78 16.16
N PRO A 123 -0.35 4.26 17.40
CA PRO A 123 0.92 4.06 18.13
C PRO A 123 1.29 2.60 18.37
N PHE A 124 0.31 1.68 18.33
CA PHE A 124 0.57 0.25 18.38
C PHE A 124 1.60 -0.21 17.33
N LEU A 125 1.58 0.42 16.15
CA LEU A 125 2.50 0.09 15.06
C LEU A 125 3.97 0.35 15.42
N ASP A 126 4.25 1.28 16.33
CA ASP A 126 5.62 1.54 16.79
C ASP A 126 6.09 0.46 17.76
N ILE A 127 5.19 0.03 18.64
CA ILE A 127 5.44 -1.04 19.61
C ILE A 127 5.76 -2.34 18.86
N VAL A 128 4.94 -2.70 17.87
CA VAL A 128 5.13 -3.95 17.14
C VAL A 128 6.43 -3.96 16.33
N GLU A 129 6.85 -2.83 15.74
CA GLU A 129 8.12 -2.78 15.02
C GLU A 129 9.33 -2.83 15.93
N LYS A 130 9.26 -2.19 17.09
CA LYS A 130 10.28 -2.34 18.13
C LYS A 130 10.39 -3.79 18.60
N CYS A 131 9.25 -4.45 18.84
CA CYS A 131 9.21 -5.87 19.17
C CYS A 131 9.74 -6.75 18.03
N ALA A 132 9.44 -6.44 16.77
CA ALA A 132 9.89 -7.19 15.60
C ALA A 132 11.40 -7.10 15.41
N PHE A 133 11.99 -5.93 15.69
CA PHE A 133 13.43 -5.75 15.71
C PHE A 133 14.07 -6.59 16.83
N MET A 134 13.53 -6.55 18.04
CA MET A 134 14.00 -7.37 19.17
C MET A 134 13.88 -8.88 18.91
N SER A 135 12.85 -9.32 18.19
CA SER A 135 12.62 -10.72 17.83
C SER A 135 13.38 -11.19 16.59
N LYS A 136 14.35 -10.39 16.10
CA LYS A 136 15.18 -10.68 14.92
C LYS A 136 14.35 -11.05 13.68
N GLY A 137 13.22 -10.36 13.49
CA GLY A 137 12.35 -10.54 12.32
C GLY A 137 11.32 -11.65 12.45
N ASN A 138 11.25 -12.39 13.58
CA ASN A 138 10.10 -13.26 13.85
C ASN A 138 8.89 -12.37 14.21
N TYR A 139 8.13 -12.04 13.18
CA TYR A 139 7.05 -11.07 13.28
C TYR A 139 5.84 -11.59 14.06
N GLU A 140 5.54 -12.89 14.00
CA GLU A 140 4.48 -13.48 14.83
C GLU A 140 4.86 -13.44 16.32
N ALA A 141 6.13 -13.73 16.64
CA ALA A 141 6.63 -13.58 18.01
C ALA A 141 6.57 -12.11 18.48
N SER A 142 6.68 -11.15 17.56
CA SER A 142 6.59 -9.72 17.89
C SER A 142 5.21 -9.33 18.44
N ILE A 143 4.14 -10.00 18.00
CA ILE A 143 2.77 -9.75 18.48
C ILE A 143 2.65 -10.16 19.95
N LYS A 144 3.18 -11.35 20.30
CA LYS A 144 3.20 -11.83 21.69
C LYS A 144 4.03 -10.92 22.59
N LEU A 145 5.19 -10.45 22.10
CA LEU A 145 6.00 -9.47 22.83
C LEU A 145 5.27 -8.14 23.04
N ALA A 146 4.45 -7.72 22.06
CA ALA A 146 3.62 -6.54 22.21
C ALA A 146 2.54 -6.76 23.28
N GLU A 147 1.83 -7.89 23.29
CA GLU A 147 0.87 -8.23 24.37
C GLU A 147 1.53 -8.17 25.75
N ASP A 148 2.71 -8.75 25.89
CA ASP A 148 3.47 -8.72 27.14
C ASP A 148 3.88 -7.30 27.54
N ALA A 149 4.24 -6.45 26.58
CA ALA A 149 4.56 -5.05 26.82
C ALA A 149 3.34 -4.27 27.33
N TYR A 150 2.16 -4.49 26.73
CA TYR A 150 0.91 -3.92 27.22
C TYR A 150 0.57 -4.42 28.63
N ARG A 151 0.75 -5.72 28.90
CA ARG A 151 0.51 -6.31 30.23
C ARG A 151 1.41 -5.68 31.29
N LYS A 152 2.70 -5.49 30.98
CA LYS A 152 3.67 -4.80 31.86
C LYS A 152 3.30 -3.33 32.10
N ALA A 153 2.64 -2.68 31.14
CA ALA A 153 2.10 -1.32 31.27
C ALA A 153 0.73 -1.27 31.95
N GLY A 154 0.25 -2.37 32.54
CA GLY A 154 -1.02 -2.44 33.26
C GLY A 154 -2.25 -2.60 32.38
N LYS A 155 -2.09 -2.93 31.09
CA LYS A 155 -3.18 -3.17 30.14
C LYS A 155 -3.19 -4.63 29.72
N ASP A 156 -4.13 -5.42 30.23
CA ASP A 156 -4.29 -6.79 29.78
C ASP A 156 -5.09 -6.84 28.47
N VAL A 157 -4.39 -7.08 27.37
CA VAL A 157 -4.94 -7.05 26.02
C VAL A 157 -4.74 -8.38 25.30
N ASP A 158 -5.63 -8.64 24.36
CA ASP A 158 -5.56 -9.67 23.35
C ASP A 158 -5.44 -9.02 21.97
N ILE A 159 -4.46 -9.44 21.18
CA ILE A 159 -4.17 -8.84 19.87
C ILE A 159 -4.44 -9.88 18.78
N GLY A 160 -5.59 -9.73 18.11
CA GLY A 160 -5.86 -10.41 16.86
C GLY A 160 -5.02 -9.80 15.73
N TYR A 161 -4.35 -10.65 14.94
CA TYR A 161 -3.53 -10.24 13.80
C TYR A 161 -3.97 -10.98 12.54
N GLU A 162 -4.34 -10.22 11.52
CA GLU A 162 -4.61 -10.71 10.17
C GLU A 162 -3.64 -10.07 9.21
N SER A 163 -3.04 -10.88 8.32
CA SER A 163 -2.22 -10.35 7.24
C SER A 163 -2.50 -10.99 5.90
N GLY A 164 -2.29 -10.21 4.86
CA GLY A 164 -2.45 -10.63 3.48
C GLY A 164 -1.42 -9.96 2.60
N MET A 165 -0.65 -10.78 1.91
CA MET A 165 0.30 -10.30 0.93
C MET A 165 -0.42 -9.53 -0.19
N ALA A 166 0.20 -8.45 -0.65
CA ALA A 166 -0.32 -7.57 -1.68
C ALA A 166 0.66 -7.43 -2.84
N ILE A 167 1.96 -7.35 -2.54
CA ILE A 167 3.03 -7.35 -3.54
C ILE A 167 4.09 -8.37 -3.14
N VAL A 168 4.66 -9.07 -4.11
CA VAL A 168 5.90 -9.83 -3.99
C VAL A 168 6.84 -9.35 -5.07
N THR A 169 8.04 -8.92 -4.70
CA THR A 169 9.04 -8.44 -5.64
C THR A 169 10.34 -9.21 -5.49
N LYS A 170 10.89 -9.64 -6.62
CA LYS A 170 12.25 -10.12 -6.76
C LYS A 170 12.86 -9.43 -7.97
N ILE A 171 13.71 -8.45 -7.74
CA ILE A 171 14.27 -7.58 -8.75
C ILE A 171 15.79 -7.65 -8.70
N GLU A 172 16.39 -8.04 -9.81
CA GLU A 172 17.82 -8.14 -10.03
C GLU A 172 18.22 -7.26 -11.22
N ARG A 173 19.51 -7.19 -11.55
CA ARG A 173 19.99 -6.32 -12.66
C ARG A 173 19.45 -6.73 -14.03
N GLU A 174 19.24 -8.03 -14.21
CA GLU A 174 18.93 -8.66 -15.51
C GLU A 174 17.44 -8.92 -15.69
N HIS A 175 16.75 -9.22 -14.59
CA HIS A 175 15.34 -9.56 -14.57
C HIS A 175 14.68 -9.02 -13.31
N GLY A 176 13.42 -8.59 -13.44
CA GLY A 176 12.56 -8.24 -12.33
C GLY A 176 11.25 -9.01 -12.42
N ARG A 177 10.77 -9.54 -11.30
CA ARG A 177 9.46 -10.16 -11.18
C ARG A 177 8.68 -9.48 -10.06
N CYS A 178 7.49 -9.03 -10.40
CA CYS A 178 6.56 -8.41 -9.45
C CYS A 178 5.22 -9.13 -9.54
N GLY A 179 4.80 -9.73 -8.44
CA GLY A 179 3.47 -10.31 -8.26
C GLY A 179 2.60 -9.38 -7.42
N LEU A 180 1.35 -9.17 -7.83
CA LEU A 180 0.33 -8.41 -7.14
C LEU A 180 -0.84 -9.34 -6.83
N ILE A 181 -1.31 -9.33 -5.58
CA ILE A 181 -2.48 -10.12 -5.16
C ILE A 181 -3.69 -9.20 -5.10
N LEU A 182 -4.49 -9.27 -6.16
CA LEU A 182 -5.69 -8.48 -6.34
C LEU A 182 -6.87 -9.20 -5.68
N ARG A 183 -7.54 -8.53 -4.75
CA ARG A 183 -8.75 -9.09 -4.12
C ARG A 183 -9.96 -8.56 -4.87
N GLY A 184 -10.61 -9.43 -5.63
CA GLY A 184 -11.93 -9.16 -6.19
C GLY A 184 -13.03 -9.56 -5.20
N PRO A 185 -14.29 -9.18 -5.49
CA PRO A 185 -15.45 -9.51 -4.65
C PRO A 185 -15.67 -11.02 -4.50
N GLU A 186 -15.46 -11.78 -5.58
CA GLU A 186 -15.72 -13.23 -5.61
C GLU A 186 -14.45 -14.07 -5.43
N ARG A 187 -13.29 -13.57 -5.89
CA ARG A 187 -12.01 -14.30 -5.83
C ARG A 187 -10.80 -13.38 -5.74
N SER A 188 -9.79 -13.87 -5.03
CA SER A 188 -8.44 -13.31 -5.11
C SER A 188 -7.76 -13.79 -6.39
N THR A 189 -7.20 -12.88 -7.17
CA THR A 189 -6.46 -13.18 -8.41
C THR A 189 -5.03 -12.68 -8.28
N THR A 190 -4.07 -13.49 -8.70
CA THR A 190 -2.67 -13.08 -8.76
C THR A 190 -2.35 -12.55 -10.15
N PHE A 191 -1.94 -11.30 -10.21
CA PHE A 191 -1.38 -10.67 -11.41
C PHE A 191 0.14 -10.59 -11.26
N ASN A 192 0.89 -10.89 -12.32
CA ASN A 192 2.34 -10.80 -12.30
C ASN A 192 2.81 -10.01 -13.52
N PHE A 193 3.89 -9.28 -13.36
CA PHE A 193 4.67 -8.81 -14.50
C PHE A 193 6.15 -9.15 -14.32
N THR A 194 6.79 -9.46 -15.43
CA THR A 194 8.24 -9.64 -15.51
C THR A 194 8.83 -8.56 -16.39
N VAL A 195 10.00 -8.07 -16.00
CA VAL A 195 10.76 -7.05 -16.72
C VAL A 195 12.11 -7.66 -17.06
N GLU A 196 12.46 -7.67 -18.33
CA GLU A 196 13.79 -8.07 -18.81
C GLU A 196 14.63 -6.81 -19.06
N LYS A 197 15.94 -6.89 -18.82
CA LYS A 197 16.84 -5.78 -19.16
C LYS A 197 16.74 -5.41 -20.64
N ALA A 198 16.87 -4.12 -20.94
CA ALA A 198 17.18 -3.69 -22.29
C ALA A 198 18.70 -3.82 -22.52
N LYS A 199 19.16 -3.83 -23.78
CA LYS A 199 20.57 -4.13 -24.17
C LYS A 199 21.61 -3.50 -23.21
N ASP A 200 21.50 -2.20 -22.98
CA ASP A 200 22.48 -1.44 -22.18
C ASP A 200 21.89 -0.83 -20.89
N LYS A 201 20.66 -1.21 -20.52
CA LYS A 201 19.96 -0.63 -19.36
C LYS A 201 19.53 -1.73 -18.39
N PRO A 202 20.14 -1.80 -17.18
CA PRO A 202 19.71 -2.77 -16.18
C PRO A 202 18.28 -2.50 -15.74
N VAL A 203 17.60 -3.53 -15.25
CA VAL A 203 16.27 -3.41 -14.66
C VAL A 203 16.35 -2.48 -13.45
N SER A 204 15.47 -1.48 -13.42
CA SER A 204 15.40 -0.51 -12.34
C SER A 204 14.36 -0.92 -11.30
N ALA A 205 14.81 -1.24 -10.08
CA ALA A 205 13.90 -1.58 -8.98
C ALA A 205 12.96 -0.42 -8.63
N TYR A 206 13.43 0.83 -8.74
CA TYR A 206 12.61 2.02 -8.65
C TYR A 206 11.44 1.99 -9.65
N GLN A 207 11.70 1.75 -10.94
CA GLN A 207 10.65 1.76 -11.94
C GLN A 207 9.68 0.58 -11.78
N CYS A 208 10.18 -0.61 -11.44
CA CYS A 208 9.33 -1.78 -11.14
C CYS A 208 8.36 -1.50 -9.98
N LEU A 209 8.85 -1.00 -8.85
CA LEU A 209 8.00 -0.69 -7.70
C LEU A 209 7.03 0.46 -7.95
N ARG A 210 7.44 1.47 -8.74
CA ARG A 210 6.52 2.51 -9.18
C ARG A 210 5.36 1.97 -10.01
N VAL A 211 5.63 1.02 -10.91
CA VAL A 211 4.56 0.34 -11.67
C VAL A 211 3.68 -0.52 -10.76
N CYS A 212 4.24 -1.23 -9.77
CA CYS A 212 3.43 -1.91 -8.76
C CYS A 212 2.48 -0.94 -8.04
N ALA A 213 2.98 0.22 -7.61
CA ALA A 213 2.17 1.24 -6.97
C ALA A 213 1.12 1.83 -7.91
N ALA A 214 1.45 2.08 -9.18
CA ALA A 214 0.52 2.60 -10.17
C ALA A 214 -0.62 1.63 -10.45
N LEU A 215 -0.32 0.33 -10.54
CA LEU A 215 -1.34 -0.71 -10.70
C LEU A 215 -2.25 -0.80 -9.47
N LEU A 216 -1.70 -0.77 -8.25
CA LEU A 216 -2.50 -0.80 -7.03
C LEU A 216 -3.45 0.41 -6.92
N GLU A 217 -2.93 1.62 -7.13
CA GLU A 217 -3.75 2.85 -7.09
C GLU A 217 -4.80 2.83 -8.21
N GLY A 218 -4.42 2.44 -9.44
CA GLY A 218 -5.32 2.44 -10.58
C GLY A 218 -6.47 1.44 -10.45
N ILE A 219 -6.22 0.26 -9.88
CA ILE A 219 -7.26 -0.73 -9.58
C ILE A 219 -8.23 -0.20 -8.51
N GLN A 220 -7.69 0.39 -7.44
CA GLN A 220 -8.51 0.97 -6.38
C GLN A 220 -9.38 2.13 -6.91
N LEU A 221 -8.78 3.02 -7.72
CA LEU A 221 -9.51 4.11 -8.38
C LEU A 221 -10.57 3.59 -9.33
N GLY A 222 -10.28 2.56 -10.14
CA GLY A 222 -11.24 1.95 -11.05
C GLY A 222 -12.51 1.48 -10.32
N PHE A 223 -12.34 0.84 -9.16
CA PHE A 223 -13.46 0.42 -8.32
C PHE A 223 -14.24 1.62 -7.76
N MET A 224 -13.57 2.58 -7.13
CA MET A 224 -14.25 3.76 -6.56
C MET A 224 -15.00 4.58 -7.62
N VAL A 225 -14.39 4.75 -8.80
CA VAL A 225 -15.00 5.44 -9.94
C VAL A 225 -16.22 4.69 -10.47
N GLY A 226 -16.15 3.37 -10.59
CA GLY A 226 -17.28 2.56 -11.06
C GLY A 226 -18.48 2.65 -10.11
N LEU A 227 -18.25 2.55 -8.80
CA LEU A 227 -19.31 2.71 -7.80
C LEU A 227 -19.96 4.09 -7.87
N ALA A 228 -19.16 5.15 -7.94
CA ALA A 228 -19.68 6.52 -8.01
C ALA A 228 -20.46 6.79 -9.30
N ASN A 229 -20.00 6.24 -10.44
CA ASN A 229 -20.73 6.36 -11.71
C ASN A 229 -22.11 5.69 -11.63
N GLU A 230 -22.20 4.53 -10.98
CA GLU A 230 -23.48 3.84 -10.83
C GLU A 230 -24.42 4.58 -9.87
N LYS A 231 -23.91 5.07 -8.75
CA LYS A 231 -24.69 5.93 -7.84
C LYS A 231 -25.21 7.19 -8.53
N LEU A 232 -24.45 7.78 -9.46
CA LEU A 232 -24.91 8.91 -10.27
C LEU A 232 -26.04 8.50 -11.23
N ARG A 233 -25.93 7.33 -11.87
CA ARG A 233 -26.93 6.78 -12.79
C ARG A 233 -28.27 6.54 -12.09
N GLU A 234 -28.20 5.94 -10.91
CA GLU A 234 -29.36 5.65 -10.06
C GLU A 234 -29.82 6.87 -9.23
N LYS A 235 -29.22 8.05 -9.45
CA LYS A 235 -29.54 9.32 -8.77
C LYS A 235 -29.44 9.26 -7.24
N ILE A 236 -28.60 8.37 -6.72
CA ILE A 236 -28.28 8.25 -5.29
C ILE A 236 -27.41 9.41 -4.83
N ILE A 237 -26.54 9.91 -5.71
CA ILE A 237 -25.71 11.10 -5.48
C ILE A 237 -25.90 12.13 -6.59
N ASP A 238 -25.71 13.41 -6.24
CA ASP A 238 -25.72 14.50 -7.22
C ASP A 238 -24.40 14.61 -7.98
N SER A 239 -24.48 15.05 -9.24
CA SER A 239 -23.34 15.42 -10.09
C SER A 239 -22.35 16.43 -9.46
N THR A 240 -22.82 17.31 -8.57
CA THR A 240 -22.03 18.32 -7.86
C THR A 240 -21.51 17.84 -6.51
N SER A 241 -21.85 16.62 -6.09
CA SER A 241 -21.39 16.07 -4.82
C SER A 241 -19.87 15.90 -4.78
N THR A 242 -19.31 15.86 -3.56
CA THR A 242 -17.88 15.60 -3.35
C THR A 242 -17.47 14.25 -3.93
N GLU A 243 -18.31 13.22 -3.80
CA GLU A 243 -18.08 11.87 -4.35
C GLU A 243 -18.04 11.89 -5.89
N ALA A 244 -18.98 12.59 -6.54
CA ALA A 244 -18.98 12.75 -7.99
C ALA A 244 -17.74 13.51 -8.50
N ARG A 245 -17.31 14.55 -7.77
CA ARG A 245 -16.06 15.29 -8.08
C ARG A 245 -14.84 14.39 -7.90
N GLN A 246 -14.77 13.63 -6.81
CA GLN A 246 -13.71 12.67 -6.55
C GLN A 246 -13.63 11.62 -7.67
N ALA A 247 -14.75 11.11 -8.15
CA ALA A 247 -14.77 10.15 -9.27
C ALA A 247 -14.19 10.75 -10.57
N ARG A 248 -14.51 12.02 -10.88
CA ARG A 248 -13.95 12.71 -12.05
C ARG A 248 -12.43 12.88 -11.95
N GLU A 249 -11.93 13.34 -10.80
CA GLU A 249 -10.49 13.48 -10.57
C GLU A 249 -9.79 12.10 -10.53
N GLY A 250 -10.49 11.07 -10.04
CA GLY A 250 -10.01 9.69 -10.05
C GLY A 250 -9.79 9.15 -11.46
N LYS A 251 -10.71 9.43 -12.40
CA LYS A 251 -10.53 9.12 -13.83
C LYS A 251 -9.30 9.81 -14.41
N ARG A 252 -9.09 11.10 -14.08
CA ARG A 252 -7.91 11.85 -14.52
C ARG A 252 -6.63 11.23 -13.99
N ARG A 253 -6.61 10.86 -12.70
CA ARG A 253 -5.47 10.20 -12.06
C ARG A 253 -5.18 8.84 -12.70
N MET A 254 -6.19 8.02 -12.99
CA MET A 254 -6.02 6.73 -13.70
C MET A 254 -5.32 6.90 -15.05
N SER A 255 -5.63 7.95 -15.81
CA SER A 255 -4.93 8.25 -17.08
C SER A 255 -3.44 8.51 -16.86
N MET A 256 -3.07 9.29 -15.84
CA MET A 256 -1.68 9.52 -15.47
C MET A 256 -0.97 8.23 -15.06
N LEU A 257 -1.64 7.37 -14.29
CA LEU A 257 -1.10 6.07 -13.87
C LEU A 257 -0.83 5.15 -15.06
N ASN A 258 -1.70 5.15 -16.07
CA ASN A 258 -1.44 4.43 -17.33
C ASN A 258 -0.18 4.96 -18.04
N GLY A 259 0.05 6.27 -18.02
CA GLY A 259 1.29 6.88 -18.50
C GLY A 259 2.53 6.40 -17.72
N GLU A 260 2.44 6.28 -16.40
CA GLU A 260 3.53 5.75 -15.56
C GLU A 260 3.85 4.28 -15.92
N ILE A 261 2.83 3.45 -16.15
CA ILE A 261 2.99 2.04 -16.56
C ILE A 261 3.64 1.98 -17.95
N SER A 262 3.13 2.75 -18.90
CA SER A 262 3.64 2.74 -20.27
C SER A 262 5.06 3.30 -20.40
N ALA A 263 5.48 4.19 -19.52
CA ALA A 263 6.88 4.61 -19.44
C ALA A 263 7.83 3.43 -19.16
N LEU A 264 7.42 2.45 -18.33
CA LEU A 264 8.21 1.23 -18.13
C LEU A 264 8.24 0.37 -19.40
N GLU A 265 7.09 0.19 -20.06
CA GLU A 265 6.94 -0.61 -21.28
C GLU A 265 7.76 -0.05 -22.46
N VAL A 266 7.95 1.27 -22.52
CA VAL A 266 8.81 1.92 -23.53
C VAL A 266 10.29 1.60 -23.29
N HIS A 267 10.71 1.49 -22.03
CA HIS A 267 12.12 1.32 -21.67
C HIS A 267 12.57 -0.13 -21.53
N TYR A 268 11.64 -1.06 -21.34
CA TYR A 268 11.95 -2.46 -21.05
C TYR A 268 10.98 -3.40 -21.75
N LYS A 269 11.43 -4.63 -21.98
CA LYS A 269 10.55 -5.72 -22.39
C LYS A 269 9.80 -6.23 -21.18
N VAL A 270 8.49 -5.95 -21.14
CA VAL A 270 7.60 -6.33 -20.03
C VAL A 270 6.65 -7.43 -20.47
N HIS A 271 6.51 -8.47 -19.67
CA HIS A 271 5.51 -9.53 -19.89
C HIS A 271 4.53 -9.56 -18.73
N TYR A 272 3.25 -9.68 -19.05
CA TYR A 272 2.16 -9.71 -18.08
C TYR A 272 1.56 -11.11 -18.00
N ARG A 273 1.21 -11.57 -16.78
CA ARG A 273 0.39 -12.77 -16.57
C ARG A 273 -0.64 -12.60 -15.43
N PRO A 274 -1.97 -12.66 -15.68
CA PRO A 274 -2.63 -12.72 -17.00
C PRO A 274 -2.43 -11.38 -17.74
N GLU A 275 -3.40 -10.85 -18.44
CA GLU A 275 -3.21 -9.57 -19.14
C GLU A 275 -3.03 -8.41 -18.15
N ARG A 276 -2.36 -7.34 -18.62
CA ARG A 276 -2.26 -6.07 -17.89
C ARG A 276 -3.67 -5.60 -17.48
N PRO A 277 -3.90 -5.21 -16.20
CA PRO A 277 -5.17 -4.66 -15.77
C PRO A 277 -5.54 -3.42 -16.59
N ASP A 278 -6.72 -3.48 -17.20
CA ASP A 278 -7.34 -2.33 -17.85
C ASP A 278 -8.25 -1.63 -16.83
N PHE A 279 -7.86 -0.44 -16.40
CA PHE A 279 -8.60 0.33 -15.41
C PHE A 279 -10.01 0.70 -15.91
N ASN A 280 -10.20 0.95 -17.21
CA ASN A 280 -11.54 1.23 -17.75
C ASN A 280 -12.42 -0.01 -17.73
N ARG A 281 -11.85 -1.19 -18.02
CA ARG A 281 -12.58 -2.45 -17.88
C ARG A 281 -13.02 -2.67 -16.43
N ILE A 282 -12.16 -2.39 -15.45
CA ILE A 282 -12.49 -2.49 -14.01
C ILE A 282 -13.63 -1.54 -13.63
N VAL A 283 -13.62 -0.30 -14.15
CA VAL A 283 -14.74 0.64 -13.94
C VAL A 283 -16.04 0.04 -14.45
N LEU A 284 -16.06 -0.47 -15.68
CA LEU A 284 -17.26 -1.07 -16.29
C LEU A 284 -17.75 -2.33 -15.57
N GLU A 285 -16.84 -3.18 -15.13
CA GLU A 285 -17.18 -4.37 -14.34
C GLU A 285 -17.77 -4.00 -12.97
N THR A 286 -17.21 -2.95 -12.35
CA THR A 286 -17.69 -2.45 -11.07
C THR A 286 -19.07 -1.79 -11.20
N GLU A 287 -19.31 -1.01 -12.25
CA GLU A 287 -20.65 -0.44 -12.55
C GLU A 287 -21.70 -1.55 -12.67
N LYS A 288 -21.40 -2.61 -13.44
CA LYS A 288 -22.31 -3.77 -13.60
C LYS A 288 -22.58 -4.48 -12.28
N GLN A 289 -21.57 -4.61 -11.42
CA GLN A 289 -21.73 -5.23 -10.11
C GLN A 289 -22.57 -4.35 -9.18
N ALA A 290 -22.27 -3.06 -9.13
CA ALA A 290 -22.97 -2.07 -8.32
C ALA A 290 -24.45 -1.99 -8.71
N HIS A 291 -24.74 -1.99 -10.02
CA HIS A 291 -26.10 -1.98 -10.55
C HIS A 291 -26.92 -3.16 -10.01
N ARG A 292 -26.40 -4.38 -10.13
CA ARG A 292 -27.05 -5.59 -9.60
C ARG A 292 -27.31 -5.48 -8.09
N HIS A 293 -26.33 -5.01 -7.34
CA HIS A 293 -26.48 -4.85 -5.89
C HIS A 293 -27.53 -3.80 -5.51
N ILE A 294 -27.60 -2.68 -6.24
CA ILE A 294 -28.62 -1.65 -6.03
C ILE A 294 -30.01 -2.18 -6.38
N GLU A 295 -30.16 -2.88 -7.50
CA GLU A 295 -31.44 -3.51 -7.86
C GLU A 295 -31.93 -4.49 -6.80
N ASP A 296 -31.03 -5.31 -6.24
CA ASP A 296 -31.38 -6.28 -5.20
C ASP A 296 -31.84 -5.55 -3.91
N LEU A 297 -31.13 -4.50 -3.49
CA LEU A 297 -31.52 -3.68 -2.34
C LEU A 297 -32.89 -3.01 -2.53
N LEU A 298 -33.17 -2.51 -3.73
CA LEU A 298 -34.46 -1.89 -4.05
C LEU A 298 -35.60 -2.91 -4.07
N LYS A 299 -35.35 -4.15 -4.51
CA LYS A 299 -36.33 -5.25 -4.49
C LYS A 299 -36.63 -5.72 -3.07
N ASP A 300 -35.63 -5.73 -2.19
CA ASP A 300 -35.75 -6.18 -0.80
C ASP A 300 -36.29 -5.10 0.16
N GLY A 301 -36.64 -3.91 -0.35
CA GLY A 301 -37.17 -2.80 0.46
C GLY A 301 -36.14 -2.20 1.44
N GLY A 302 -34.84 -2.46 1.22
CA GLY A 302 -33.77 -2.04 2.11
C GLY A 302 -33.36 -0.57 1.89
N THR A 303 -33.66 0.31 2.84
CA THR A 303 -33.28 1.73 2.83
C THR A 303 -31.96 2.02 3.56
N SER A 304 -30.96 1.13 3.55
CA SER A 304 -29.69 1.36 4.26
C SER A 304 -28.45 1.18 3.37
N TRP A 305 -27.65 2.25 3.28
CA TRP A 305 -26.28 2.31 2.75
C TRP A 305 -25.26 2.38 3.88
#